data_AF-A0AAP0RXF9-F1
#
_entry.id   AF-A0AAP0RXF9-F1
#
_cell.length_a   1.000
_cell.length_b   1.000
_cell.length_c   1.000
_cell.angle_alpha   90.00
_cell.angle_beta   90.00
_cell.angle_gamma   90.00
#
_symmetry.space_group_name_H-M   'P 1'
#
loop_
_entity.id
_entity.type
_entity.pdbx_description
1 polymer ?
#
loop_
_entity_poly.entity_id
_entity_poly.type
_entity_poly.pdbx_seq_one_letter_code
_entity_poly.pdbx_strand_id
1 'polypeptide(L)'
;MSNELKLAIGPHKLSLGYSPRMGSDELYPPVGAGCLRFQDELSQYMTYDVGGECPVDDVFAQRLMLKGCEPLPRCRCHPKSPANYVKPTRVPDSLWATPPDTSIIWDPYTCKRYQCLIDRKNMPGYFDCKDCFDLQGREKTRWLFDNGGLDYGIDQILGMKPYGTVRIGLDIGGETGTFAATMRERNITIITSSMNLDGPFNSFIASRGLIPIHVSVSQRLPFFENTMDIVHSMHVLSNWIPDAMLEFTLYDIYRVLRPGGLFWLDHFFCLGSQLNQTYVPMLERTGFKKLRWNAGMKLDRGINKNEWYFSALLEKPRI
;
A
#
# COMPACT_ATOMS: atom_id res chain seq x y z
N MET A 1 3.13 27.15 16.97
CA MET A 1 3.58 26.74 15.63
C MET A 1 5.04 27.09 15.45
N SER A 2 5.90 26.09 15.16
CA SER A 2 7.32 26.30 14.88
C SER A 2 7.53 27.14 13.61
N ASN A 3 8.72 27.75 13.46
CA ASN A 3 9.06 28.53 12.27
C ASN A 3 9.07 27.64 11.00
N GLU A 4 9.61 26.42 11.11
CA GLU A 4 9.56 25.44 10.01
C GLU A 4 8.12 25.10 9.62
N LEU A 5 7.23 24.87 10.58
CA LEU A 5 5.83 24.55 10.27
C LEU A 5 5.15 25.69 9.51
N LYS A 6 5.31 26.94 9.95
CA LYS A 6 4.74 28.11 9.26
C LYS A 6 5.26 28.22 7.83
N LEU A 7 6.55 27.97 7.63
CA LEU A 7 7.17 28.00 6.31
C LEU A 7 6.68 26.85 5.43
N ALA A 8 6.50 25.64 5.98
CA ALA A 8 6.18 24.45 5.21
C ALA A 8 4.72 24.41 4.70
N ILE A 9 3.81 25.12 5.37
CA ILE A 9 2.37 25.14 5.01
C ILE A 9 1.91 26.49 4.46
N GLY A 10 2.69 27.55 4.66
CA GLY A 10 2.36 28.91 4.23
C GLY A 10 2.55 29.14 2.73
N PRO A 11 2.00 30.24 2.18
CA PRO A 11 2.20 30.60 0.79
C PRO A 11 3.68 30.99 0.53
N HIS A 12 4.18 30.62 -0.64
CA HIS A 12 5.50 31.01 -1.12
C HIS A 12 5.40 31.88 -2.36
N LYS A 13 6.02 33.06 -2.34
CA LYS A 13 6.09 33.93 -3.50
C LYS A 13 6.89 33.27 -4.64
N LEU A 14 6.36 33.38 -5.86
CA LEU A 14 7.04 32.95 -7.06
C LEU A 14 8.23 33.87 -7.35
N SER A 15 9.37 33.29 -7.73
CA SER A 15 10.60 34.04 -8.01
C SER A 15 10.49 35.03 -9.17
N LEU A 16 9.58 34.77 -10.12
CA LEU A 16 9.34 35.61 -11.31
C LEU A 16 8.05 36.45 -11.20
N GLY A 17 7.43 36.52 -10.02
CA GLY A 17 6.16 37.21 -9.82
C GLY A 17 4.96 36.45 -10.40
N TYR A 18 3.93 37.19 -10.83
CA TYR A 18 2.63 36.64 -11.24
C TYR A 18 2.72 35.67 -12.42
N SER A 19 2.10 34.49 -12.27
CA SER A 19 1.99 33.48 -13.32
C SER A 19 0.56 33.41 -13.87
N PRO A 20 0.32 33.79 -15.14
CA PRO A 20 -1.01 33.69 -15.75
C PRO A 20 -1.58 32.26 -15.80
N ARG A 21 -0.71 31.23 -15.85
CA ARG A 21 -1.14 29.83 -15.84
C ARG A 21 -1.68 29.40 -14.47
N MET A 22 -1.13 29.97 -13.41
CA MET A 22 -1.55 29.68 -12.02
C MET A 22 -2.59 30.68 -11.51
N GLY A 23 -2.73 31.83 -12.17
CA GLY A 23 -3.59 32.92 -11.73
C GLY A 23 -3.11 33.61 -10.44
N SER A 24 -1.85 33.41 -10.04
CA SER A 24 -1.31 33.80 -8.73
C SER A 24 0.18 34.13 -8.82
N ASP A 25 0.69 34.96 -7.91
CA ASP A 25 2.12 35.19 -7.64
C ASP A 25 2.62 34.37 -6.42
N GLU A 26 1.76 33.52 -5.86
CA GLU A 26 2.01 32.65 -4.72
C GLU A 26 1.70 31.18 -5.04
N LEU A 27 2.50 30.28 -4.47
CA LEU A 27 2.30 28.84 -4.45
C LEU A 27 1.94 28.37 -3.05
N TYR A 28 0.90 27.53 -2.94
CA TYR A 28 0.44 26.94 -1.70
C TYR A 28 0.90 25.47 -1.62
N PRO A 29 1.69 25.07 -0.61
CA PRO A 29 2.06 23.67 -0.41
C PRO A 29 0.83 22.81 -0.11
N PRO A 30 0.72 21.58 -0.68
CA PRO A 30 -0.33 20.66 -0.29
C PRO A 30 -0.06 20.12 1.11
N VAL A 31 -1.08 20.16 1.98
CA VAL A 31 -1.05 19.58 3.32
C VAL A 31 -2.41 18.95 3.58
N GLY A 32 -2.42 17.72 4.11
CA GLY A 32 -3.67 17.02 4.42
C GLY A 32 -4.55 17.82 5.38
N ALA A 33 -5.85 17.92 5.11
CA ALA A 33 -6.77 18.69 5.97
C ALA A 33 -6.78 18.20 7.43
N GLY A 34 -6.54 16.90 7.66
CA GLY A 34 -6.41 16.33 9.00
C GLY A 34 -5.28 16.96 9.82
N CYS A 35 -4.21 17.43 9.17
CA CYS A 35 -3.08 18.11 9.83
C CYS A 35 -3.51 19.34 10.65
N LEU A 36 -4.56 20.05 10.21
CA LEU A 36 -5.07 21.23 10.91
C LEU A 36 -5.65 20.93 12.29
N ARG A 37 -6.02 19.67 12.55
CA ARG A 37 -6.55 19.18 13.83
C ARG A 37 -5.46 18.70 14.79
N PHE A 38 -4.24 18.48 14.31
CA PHE A 38 -3.12 17.92 15.06
C PHE A 38 -1.92 18.88 15.03
N GLN A 39 -2.16 20.16 15.30
CA GLN A 39 -1.15 21.21 15.14
C GLN A 39 0.05 21.05 16.09
N ASP A 40 -0.17 20.51 17.28
CA ASP A 40 0.88 20.29 18.26
C ASP A 40 1.77 19.12 17.83
N GLU A 41 1.17 17.99 17.46
CA GLU A 41 1.93 16.86 16.91
C GLU A 41 2.65 17.24 15.61
N LEU A 42 2.01 18.02 14.75
CA LEU A 42 2.64 18.51 13.52
C LEU A 42 3.77 19.52 13.79
N SER A 43 3.64 20.35 14.82
CA SER A 43 4.74 21.23 15.25
C SER A 43 5.93 20.42 15.77
N GLN A 44 5.66 19.33 16.50
CA GLN A 44 6.68 18.38 16.95
C GLN A 44 7.35 17.67 15.76
N TYR A 45 6.59 17.21 14.78
CA TYR A 45 7.12 16.63 13.53
C TYR A 45 8.08 17.59 12.82
N MET A 46 7.72 18.88 12.81
CA MET A 46 8.50 19.95 12.19
C MET A 46 9.53 20.59 13.13
N THR A 47 10.05 19.83 14.11
CA THR A 47 11.11 20.28 15.03
C THR A 47 12.39 19.51 14.74
N TYR A 48 13.31 20.17 14.01
CA TYR A 48 14.61 19.65 13.62
C TYR A 48 15.56 20.80 13.29
N ASP A 49 16.85 20.51 13.23
CA ASP A 49 17.84 21.48 12.74
C ASP A 49 17.89 21.46 11.21
N VAL A 50 17.76 22.63 10.59
CA VAL A 50 17.81 22.75 9.12
C VAL A 50 19.20 22.35 8.62
N GLY A 51 19.25 21.40 7.68
CA GLY A 51 20.50 20.79 7.20
C GLY A 51 21.15 19.82 8.19
N GLY A 52 20.56 19.59 9.35
CA GLY A 52 20.98 18.58 10.32
C GLY A 52 20.41 17.18 10.01
N GLU A 53 20.54 16.25 10.95
CA GLU A 53 19.92 14.93 10.88
C GLU A 53 18.43 15.00 11.27
N CYS A 54 17.57 14.33 10.51
CA CYS A 54 16.15 14.22 10.84
C CYS A 54 15.93 13.30 12.06
N PRO A 55 14.99 13.62 12.96
CA PRO A 55 14.54 12.69 13.99
C PRO A 55 14.07 11.37 13.37
N VAL A 56 14.31 10.26 14.07
CA VAL A 56 13.78 8.94 13.69
C VAL A 56 12.35 8.83 14.20
N ASP A 57 11.41 9.34 13.40
CA ASP A 57 10.02 9.56 13.81
C ASP A 57 9.00 8.79 12.95
N ASP A 58 9.41 7.72 12.27
CA ASP A 58 8.59 6.94 11.33
C ASP A 58 7.21 6.55 11.91
N VAL A 59 7.19 6.05 13.16
CA VAL A 59 5.95 5.67 13.86
C VAL A 59 5.05 6.88 14.11
N PHE A 60 5.65 8.03 14.42
CA PHE A 60 4.94 9.27 14.67
C PHE A 60 4.37 9.87 13.38
N ALA A 61 5.17 9.92 12.31
CA ALA A 61 4.76 10.33 10.97
C ALA A 61 3.60 9.46 10.45
N GLN A 62 3.74 8.13 10.56
CA GLN A 62 2.69 7.18 10.19
C GLN A 62 1.38 7.43 10.96
N ARG A 63 1.46 7.73 12.26
CA ARG A 63 0.27 8.06 13.07
C ARG A 63 -0.43 9.32 12.59
N LEU A 64 0.32 10.35 12.16
CA LEU A 64 -0.25 11.55 11.55
C LEU A 64 -0.94 11.21 10.22
N MET A 65 -0.29 10.43 9.35
CA MET A 65 -0.88 9.99 8.07
C MET A 65 -2.20 9.23 8.29
N LEU A 66 -2.23 8.26 9.20
CA LEU A 66 -3.44 7.49 9.54
C LEU A 66 -4.57 8.34 10.14
N LYS A 67 -4.24 9.52 10.68
CA LYS A 67 -5.21 10.52 11.16
C LYS A 67 -5.66 11.49 10.07
N GLY A 68 -5.29 11.26 8.80
CA GLY A 68 -5.64 12.10 7.66
C GLY A 68 -4.73 13.30 7.44
N CYS A 69 -3.56 13.34 8.10
CA CYS A 69 -2.52 14.34 7.85
C CYS A 69 -1.59 13.82 6.74
N GLU A 70 -2.13 13.70 5.53
CA GLU A 70 -1.41 13.19 4.35
C GLU A 70 -1.77 14.05 3.11
N PRO A 71 -0.79 14.50 2.30
CA PRO A 71 0.65 14.34 2.50
C PRO A 71 1.15 15.14 3.71
N LEU A 72 2.21 14.63 4.34
CA LEU A 72 2.93 15.35 5.39
C LEU A 72 3.77 16.50 4.79
N PRO A 73 4.01 17.60 5.53
CA PRO A 73 4.89 18.66 5.08
C PRO A 73 6.32 18.13 4.86
N ARG A 74 7.03 18.74 3.91
CA ARG A 74 8.42 18.36 3.60
C ARG A 74 9.38 18.91 4.65
N CYS A 75 10.26 18.06 5.17
CA CYS A 75 11.31 18.46 6.10
C CYS A 75 12.59 18.92 5.38
N ARG A 76 13.34 19.85 5.99
CA ARG A 76 14.62 20.38 5.49
C ARG A 76 15.82 19.84 6.27
N CYS A 77 15.82 18.54 6.56
CA CYS A 77 16.88 17.80 7.25
C CYS A 77 17.30 16.58 6.41
N HIS A 78 18.40 15.93 6.79
CA HIS A 78 18.91 14.72 6.16
C HIS A 78 18.43 13.47 6.91
N PRO A 79 17.80 12.49 6.24
CA PRO A 79 17.46 11.22 6.88
C PRO A 79 18.68 10.52 7.47
N LYS A 80 18.54 9.96 8.67
CA LYS A 80 19.59 9.17 9.33
C LYS A 80 20.00 7.99 8.45
N SER A 81 21.31 7.81 8.27
CA SER A 81 21.85 6.70 7.48
C SER A 81 22.05 5.44 8.34
N PRO A 82 21.74 4.23 7.84
CA PRO A 82 22.03 2.98 8.54
C PRO A 82 23.53 2.81 8.83
N ALA A 83 23.85 2.36 10.05
CA ALA A 83 25.23 2.04 10.41
C ALA A 83 25.71 0.79 9.65
N ASN A 84 26.93 0.83 9.13
CA ASN A 84 27.56 -0.27 8.38
C ASN A 84 26.74 -0.74 7.16
N TYR A 85 26.15 0.23 6.45
CA TYR A 85 25.36 -0.05 5.25
C TYR A 85 26.14 -0.88 4.23
N VAL A 86 25.49 -1.93 3.71
CA VAL A 86 26.04 -2.80 2.67
C VAL A 86 25.24 -2.59 1.39
N LYS A 87 25.94 -2.65 0.25
CA LYS A 87 25.30 -2.53 -1.07
C LYS A 87 24.19 -3.59 -1.24
N PRO A 88 23.05 -3.24 -1.85
CA PRO A 88 21.94 -4.18 -2.03
C PRO A 88 22.33 -5.39 -2.91
N THR A 89 21.70 -6.52 -2.62
CA THR A 89 21.71 -7.70 -3.52
C THR A 89 21.12 -7.31 -4.87
N ARG A 90 21.63 -7.89 -5.95
CA ARG A 90 21.18 -7.57 -7.32
C ARG A 90 19.89 -8.33 -7.64
N VAL A 91 19.08 -7.76 -8.54
CA VAL A 91 17.98 -8.48 -9.18
C VAL A 91 18.57 -9.51 -10.17
N PRO A 92 18.07 -10.76 -10.23
CA PRO A 92 16.83 -11.25 -9.60
C PRO A 92 16.99 -11.80 -8.18
N ASP A 93 18.20 -12.03 -7.69
CA ASP A 93 18.45 -12.68 -6.39
C ASP A 93 17.79 -11.93 -5.22
N SER A 94 17.74 -10.60 -5.27
CA SER A 94 17.10 -9.75 -4.27
C SER A 94 15.59 -10.00 -4.11
N LEU A 95 14.91 -10.57 -5.12
CA LEU A 95 13.46 -10.78 -5.07
C LEU A 95 13.07 -11.77 -3.96
N TRP A 96 13.93 -12.72 -3.63
CA TRP A 96 13.65 -13.81 -2.69
C TRP A 96 14.73 -13.96 -1.58
N ALA A 97 15.56 -12.94 -1.41
CA ALA A 97 16.58 -12.88 -0.38
C ALA A 97 16.19 -11.90 0.72
N THR A 98 16.39 -12.29 1.98
CA THR A 98 16.31 -11.36 3.11
C THR A 98 17.53 -10.41 3.05
N PRO A 99 17.32 -9.08 3.05
CA PRO A 99 18.43 -8.13 3.05
C PRO A 99 19.20 -8.18 4.38
N PRO A 100 20.45 -7.70 4.42
CA PRO A 100 21.23 -7.62 5.66
C PRO A 100 20.58 -6.67 6.65
N ASP A 101 20.69 -6.94 7.95
CA ASP A 101 20.12 -6.08 9.01
C ASP A 101 20.67 -4.64 8.98
N THR A 102 21.80 -4.39 8.32
CA THR A 102 22.37 -3.05 8.15
C THR A 102 21.73 -2.22 7.02
N SER A 103 20.69 -2.74 6.36
CA SER A 103 20.01 -2.04 5.26
C SER A 103 19.08 -0.91 5.72
N ILE A 104 18.67 -0.89 7.00
CA ILE A 104 17.68 0.06 7.53
C ILE A 104 18.03 0.54 8.95
N ILE A 105 17.29 1.54 9.43
CA ILE A 105 17.26 1.94 10.84
C ILE A 105 16.18 1.15 11.58
N TRP A 106 16.55 0.49 12.68
CA TRP A 106 15.66 -0.37 13.47
C TRP A 106 14.99 0.32 14.65
N ASP A 107 15.40 1.54 14.99
CA ASP A 107 14.93 2.29 16.17
C ASP A 107 13.38 2.33 16.26
N PRO A 108 12.61 2.56 15.16
CA PRO A 108 11.15 2.63 15.20
C PRO A 108 10.41 1.31 15.47
N TYR A 109 11.06 0.16 15.25
CA TYR A 109 10.37 -1.14 15.20
C TYR A 109 10.64 -1.97 16.45
N THR A 110 9.69 -2.82 16.85
CA THR A 110 9.87 -3.72 17.99
C THR A 110 10.97 -4.74 17.73
N CYS A 111 10.98 -5.35 16.54
CA CYS A 111 12.08 -6.20 16.10
C CYS A 111 13.31 -5.36 15.72
N LYS A 112 14.51 -5.86 16.03
CA LYS A 112 15.80 -5.18 15.75
C LYS A 112 16.68 -5.87 14.70
N ARG A 113 16.10 -6.83 13.98
CA ARG A 113 16.70 -7.60 12.89
C ARG A 113 15.63 -8.37 12.13
N TYR A 114 15.89 -8.71 10.87
CA TYR A 114 14.95 -9.44 10.03
C TYR A 114 14.60 -10.82 10.57
N GLN A 115 15.55 -11.51 11.22
CA GLN A 115 15.28 -12.82 11.83
C GLN A 115 14.14 -12.75 12.86
N CYS A 116 14.06 -11.68 13.66
CA CYS A 116 12.96 -11.47 14.59
C CYS A 116 11.60 -11.34 13.86
N LEU A 117 11.59 -10.67 12.70
CA LEU A 117 10.39 -10.53 11.87
C LEU A 117 9.97 -11.88 11.25
N ILE A 118 10.93 -12.68 10.81
CA ILE A 118 10.70 -14.04 10.28
C ILE A 118 10.11 -14.96 11.35
N ASP A 119 10.61 -14.85 12.59
CA ASP A 119 10.17 -15.70 13.71
C ASP A 119 8.83 -15.25 14.33
N ARG A 120 8.23 -14.13 13.87
CA ARG A 120 6.92 -13.62 14.35
C ARG A 120 5.80 -14.63 14.28
N LYS A 121 5.83 -15.57 13.31
CA LYS A 121 4.85 -16.65 13.20
C LYS A 121 4.68 -17.46 14.49
N ASN A 122 5.75 -17.58 15.27
CA ASN A 122 5.80 -18.32 16.53
C ASN A 122 5.44 -17.45 17.75
N MET A 123 5.34 -16.14 17.60
CA MET A 123 5.06 -15.21 18.69
C MET A 123 3.55 -15.04 18.92
N PRO A 124 3.11 -14.86 20.19
CA PRO A 124 1.74 -14.45 20.49
C PRO A 124 1.54 -12.98 20.12
N GLY A 125 0.32 -12.63 19.69
CA GLY A 125 -0.04 -11.25 19.33
C GLY A 125 -0.72 -11.14 17.98
N TYR A 126 -1.27 -9.95 17.71
CA TYR A 126 -1.83 -9.56 16.43
C TYR A 126 -0.85 -8.63 15.72
N PHE A 127 -0.36 -9.07 14.57
CA PHE A 127 0.55 -8.30 13.71
C PHE A 127 -0.09 -8.19 12.34
N ASP A 128 0.15 -7.07 11.65
CA ASP A 128 -0.40 -6.81 10.31
C ASP A 128 -0.01 -7.93 9.32
N CYS A 129 1.23 -8.39 9.41
CA CYS A 129 1.65 -9.67 8.84
C CYS A 129 2.43 -10.48 9.87
N LYS A 130 2.13 -11.78 9.98
CA LYS A 130 2.75 -12.67 10.96
C LYS A 130 3.93 -13.49 10.39
N ASP A 131 3.86 -13.88 9.12
CA ASP A 131 4.81 -14.78 8.46
C ASP A 131 5.33 -14.24 7.11
N CYS A 132 4.89 -13.07 6.65
CA CYS A 132 5.24 -12.57 5.31
C CYS A 132 6.71 -12.11 5.14
N PHE A 133 7.51 -12.04 6.21
CA PHE A 133 8.96 -11.81 6.09
C PHE A 133 9.75 -13.11 5.80
N ASP A 134 9.13 -14.27 6.00
CA ASP A 134 9.71 -15.57 5.67
C ASP A 134 9.55 -15.86 4.16
N LEU A 135 10.47 -15.33 3.36
CA LEU A 135 10.46 -15.47 1.90
C LEU A 135 10.68 -16.91 1.40
N GLN A 136 11.12 -17.82 2.26
CA GLN A 136 11.28 -19.24 1.92
C GLN A 136 10.09 -20.10 2.37
N GLY A 137 9.17 -19.51 3.16
CA GLY A 137 7.93 -20.13 3.60
C GLY A 137 6.77 -19.92 2.63
N ARG A 138 5.60 -19.57 3.19
CA ARG A 138 4.33 -19.41 2.45
C ARG A 138 4.43 -18.41 1.30
N GLU A 139 5.20 -17.34 1.48
CA GLU A 139 5.32 -16.27 0.47
C GLU A 139 5.87 -16.76 -0.86
N LYS A 140 6.76 -17.77 -0.84
CA LYS A 140 7.39 -18.31 -2.06
C LYS A 140 6.40 -18.93 -3.03
N THR A 141 5.28 -19.44 -2.52
CA THR A 141 4.28 -20.17 -3.32
C THR A 141 2.94 -19.43 -3.43
N ARG A 142 2.80 -18.28 -2.77
CA ARG A 142 1.58 -17.47 -2.77
C ARG A 142 1.25 -17.02 -4.20
N TRP A 143 0.00 -17.20 -4.61
CA TRP A 143 -0.53 -16.92 -5.96
C TRP A 143 0.10 -17.69 -7.12
N LEU A 144 0.90 -18.74 -6.87
CA LEU A 144 1.42 -19.61 -7.94
C LEU A 144 0.40 -20.65 -8.40
N PHE A 145 -0.58 -20.97 -7.56
CA PHE A 145 -1.56 -22.02 -7.82
C PHE A 145 -2.98 -21.48 -7.76
N ASP A 146 -3.83 -22.05 -8.60
CA ASP A 146 -5.26 -21.82 -8.62
C ASP A 146 -5.96 -23.08 -8.13
N ASN A 147 -6.81 -22.96 -7.10
CA ASN A 147 -7.53 -24.11 -6.55
C ASN A 147 -8.98 -24.21 -7.01
N GLY A 148 -9.41 -23.36 -7.96
CA GLY A 148 -10.82 -23.27 -8.38
C GLY A 148 -11.73 -22.59 -7.35
N GLY A 149 -11.25 -22.36 -6.13
CA GLY A 149 -11.92 -21.71 -5.01
C GLY A 149 -11.51 -20.24 -4.87
N LEU A 150 -11.11 -19.83 -3.67
CA LEU A 150 -10.75 -18.44 -3.35
C LEU A 150 -9.34 -18.06 -3.85
N ASP A 151 -8.45 -19.03 -4.06
CA ASP A 151 -7.06 -18.77 -4.45
C ASP A 151 -6.95 -18.75 -5.97
N TYR A 152 -6.62 -17.57 -6.52
CA TYR A 152 -6.38 -17.39 -7.94
C TYR A 152 -4.88 -17.38 -8.22
N GLY A 153 -4.48 -18.07 -9.30
CA GLY A 153 -3.09 -18.10 -9.73
C GLY A 153 -2.76 -16.94 -10.68
N ILE A 154 -1.57 -16.34 -10.52
CA ILE A 154 -1.08 -15.25 -11.38
C ILE A 154 -1.08 -15.67 -12.85
N ASP A 155 -0.57 -16.87 -13.17
CA ASP A 155 -0.48 -17.32 -14.56
C ASP A 155 -1.85 -17.51 -15.21
N GLN A 156 -2.83 -18.03 -14.45
CA GLN A 156 -4.20 -18.19 -14.89
C GLN A 156 -4.84 -16.83 -15.18
N ILE A 157 -4.68 -15.84 -14.28
CA ILE A 157 -5.22 -14.49 -14.45
C ILE A 157 -4.57 -13.79 -15.65
N LEU A 158 -3.25 -13.83 -15.76
CA LEU A 158 -2.54 -13.24 -16.90
C LEU A 158 -2.93 -13.91 -18.22
N GLY A 159 -3.17 -15.22 -18.21
CA GLY A 159 -3.65 -15.99 -19.36
C GLY A 159 -5.07 -15.62 -19.83
N MET A 160 -5.85 -14.90 -19.03
CA MET A 160 -7.16 -14.36 -19.45
C MET A 160 -7.03 -13.14 -20.37
N LYS A 161 -5.81 -12.61 -20.54
CA LYS A 161 -5.51 -11.47 -21.41
C LYS A 161 -4.54 -11.89 -22.50
N PRO A 162 -4.54 -11.19 -23.65
CA PRO A 162 -3.49 -11.41 -24.64
C PRO A 162 -2.11 -11.19 -23.99
N TYR A 163 -1.18 -12.07 -24.31
CA TYR A 163 0.16 -12.04 -23.73
C TYR A 163 0.82 -10.65 -23.88
N GLY A 164 1.46 -10.17 -22.83
CA GLY A 164 2.16 -8.87 -22.81
C GLY A 164 1.26 -7.63 -22.67
N THR A 165 -0.06 -7.78 -22.50
CA THR A 165 -0.97 -6.64 -22.32
C THR A 165 -1.00 -6.11 -20.89
N VAL A 166 -0.79 -6.96 -19.89
CA VAL A 166 -0.61 -6.56 -18.49
C VAL A 166 0.88 -6.25 -18.26
N ARG A 167 1.21 -4.99 -18.00
CA ARG A 167 2.61 -4.51 -17.94
C ARG A 167 2.89 -3.68 -16.69
N ILE A 168 1.89 -2.95 -16.23
CA ILE A 168 1.97 -2.12 -15.02
C ILE A 168 0.75 -2.34 -14.15
N GLY A 169 0.96 -2.39 -12.84
CA GLY A 169 -0.12 -2.48 -11.88
C GLY A 169 0.17 -1.87 -10.53
N LEU A 170 -0.87 -1.88 -9.70
CA LEU A 170 -0.85 -1.41 -8.32
C LEU A 170 -1.24 -2.57 -7.40
N ASP A 171 -0.53 -2.73 -6.30
CA ASP A 171 -0.82 -3.69 -5.25
C ASP A 171 -1.12 -2.93 -3.95
N ILE A 172 -2.39 -2.92 -3.56
CA ILE A 172 -2.88 -2.20 -2.37
C ILE A 172 -2.73 -3.11 -1.17
N GLY A 173 -1.84 -2.75 -0.24
CA GLY A 173 -1.62 -3.55 0.97
C GLY A 173 -0.70 -4.74 0.74
N GLY A 174 0.29 -4.63 -0.15
CA GLY A 174 1.11 -5.77 -0.56
C GLY A 174 2.13 -6.29 0.46
N GLU A 175 2.01 -5.92 1.74
CA GLU A 175 2.87 -6.36 2.85
C GLU A 175 4.37 -6.21 2.53
N THR A 176 5.10 -7.31 2.31
CA THR A 176 6.54 -7.35 1.95
C THR A 176 6.81 -7.30 0.45
N GLY A 177 5.78 -7.17 -0.40
CA GLY A 177 5.88 -7.03 -1.85
C GLY A 177 5.95 -8.35 -2.61
N THR A 178 5.43 -9.44 -2.05
CA THR A 178 5.52 -10.78 -2.68
C THR A 178 4.76 -10.85 -4.00
N PHE A 179 3.55 -10.29 -4.08
CA PHE A 179 2.81 -10.22 -5.34
C PHE A 179 3.63 -9.48 -6.41
N ALA A 180 4.20 -8.33 -6.04
CA ALA A 180 5.08 -7.55 -6.91
C ALA A 180 6.33 -8.32 -7.36
N ALA A 181 6.94 -9.12 -6.47
CA ALA A 181 8.10 -9.97 -6.81
C ALA A 181 7.73 -11.02 -7.86
N THR A 182 6.64 -11.77 -7.66
CA THR A 182 6.17 -12.82 -8.57
C THR A 182 5.74 -12.23 -9.93
N MET A 183 5.13 -11.03 -9.92
CA MET A 183 4.80 -10.29 -11.14
C MET A 183 6.07 -9.78 -11.86
N ARG A 184 7.11 -9.40 -11.12
CA ARG A 184 8.39 -8.95 -11.68
C ARG A 184 9.12 -10.05 -12.44
N GLU A 185 9.04 -11.31 -11.98
CA GLU A 185 9.56 -12.48 -12.70
C GLU A 185 8.91 -12.66 -14.09
N ARG A 186 7.71 -12.10 -14.28
CA ARG A 186 6.96 -12.08 -15.54
C ARG A 186 7.12 -10.76 -16.30
N ASN A 187 8.12 -9.96 -15.93
CA ASN A 187 8.40 -8.62 -16.48
C ASN A 187 7.27 -7.59 -16.29
N ILE A 188 6.42 -7.77 -15.27
CA ILE A 188 5.36 -6.82 -14.93
C ILE A 188 5.83 -5.93 -13.79
N THR A 189 5.63 -4.62 -13.93
CA THR A 189 6.01 -3.64 -12.90
C THR A 189 4.82 -3.39 -11.99
N ILE A 190 4.97 -3.70 -10.70
CA ILE A 190 3.96 -3.43 -9.69
C ILE A 190 4.47 -2.35 -8.75
N ILE A 191 3.62 -1.36 -8.52
CA ILE A 191 3.79 -0.37 -7.45
C ILE A 191 3.02 -0.89 -6.25
N THR A 192 3.66 -1.05 -5.10
CA THR A 192 3.06 -1.65 -3.91
C THR A 192 2.83 -0.59 -2.83
N SER A 193 1.56 -0.35 -2.50
CA SER A 193 1.19 0.50 -1.37
C SER A 193 1.32 -0.28 -0.08
N SER A 194 2.06 0.24 0.90
CA SER A 194 2.24 -0.40 2.20
C SER A 194 2.44 0.64 3.30
N MET A 195 1.97 0.34 4.51
CA MET A 195 2.24 1.12 5.72
C MET A 195 3.23 0.36 6.58
N ASN A 196 4.16 1.05 7.24
CA ASN A 196 5.15 0.44 8.13
C ASN A 196 4.57 0.12 9.53
N LEU A 197 3.54 -0.72 9.61
CA LEU A 197 2.86 -1.09 10.86
C LEU A 197 3.70 -2.11 11.67
N ASP A 198 4.54 -1.60 12.58
CA ASP A 198 5.53 -2.38 13.36
C ASP A 198 6.41 -3.29 12.47
N GLY A 199 6.66 -2.89 11.23
CA GLY A 199 7.51 -3.61 10.30
C GLY A 199 8.04 -2.66 9.22
N PRO A 200 9.29 -2.82 8.76
CA PRO A 200 9.91 -1.94 7.76
C PRO A 200 9.47 -2.32 6.34
N PHE A 201 8.17 -2.47 6.09
CA PHE A 201 7.62 -3.02 4.85
C PHE A 201 8.09 -2.27 3.60
N ASN A 202 7.99 -0.93 3.57
CA ASN A 202 8.42 -0.13 2.43
C ASN A 202 9.92 -0.30 2.14
N SER A 203 10.78 -0.26 3.17
CA SER A 203 12.22 -0.46 3.00
C SER A 203 12.57 -1.89 2.59
N PHE A 204 11.80 -2.88 3.04
CA PHE A 204 11.96 -4.28 2.63
C PHE A 204 11.58 -4.49 1.17
N ILE A 205 10.44 -3.95 0.72
CA ILE A 205 10.01 -3.95 -0.69
C ILE A 205 11.11 -3.31 -1.57
N ALA A 206 11.60 -2.12 -1.20
CA ALA A 206 12.68 -1.46 -1.92
C ALA A 206 13.96 -2.29 -1.98
N SER A 207 14.33 -2.95 -0.87
CA SER A 207 15.53 -3.81 -0.80
C SER A 207 15.45 -5.04 -1.73
N ARG A 208 14.23 -5.46 -2.09
CA ARG A 208 13.99 -6.52 -3.08
C ARG A 208 14.14 -6.03 -4.53
N GLY A 209 14.30 -4.73 -4.75
CA GLY A 209 14.33 -4.11 -6.09
C GLY A 209 12.94 -3.81 -6.65
N LEU A 210 11.94 -3.69 -5.77
CA LEU A 210 10.53 -3.41 -6.10
C LEU A 210 10.17 -1.97 -5.74
N ILE A 211 8.98 -1.51 -6.17
CA ILE A 211 8.57 -0.10 -6.03
C ILE A 211 7.54 0.03 -4.89
N PRO A 212 7.94 0.44 -3.68
CA PRO A 212 6.99 0.79 -2.63
C PRO A 212 6.43 2.20 -2.82
N ILE A 213 5.20 2.41 -2.34
CA ILE A 213 4.64 3.74 -2.12
C ILE A 213 4.03 3.79 -0.70
N HIS A 214 4.47 4.76 0.08
CA HIS A 214 3.99 4.94 1.45
C HIS A 214 2.76 5.84 1.43
N VAL A 215 1.60 5.25 1.17
CA VAL A 215 0.31 5.94 1.09
C VAL A 215 -0.76 5.18 1.85
N SER A 216 -1.59 5.89 2.62
CA SER A 216 -2.72 5.27 3.32
C SER A 216 -3.89 4.97 2.39
N VAL A 217 -4.71 3.97 2.74
CA VAL A 217 -5.95 3.65 1.98
C VAL A 217 -6.97 4.81 1.96
N SER A 218 -6.77 5.81 2.83
CA SER A 218 -7.62 7.00 2.91
C SER A 218 -7.28 8.07 1.88
N GLN A 219 -6.08 8.00 1.31
CA GLN A 219 -5.68 8.93 0.27
C GLN A 219 -6.24 8.48 -1.07
N ARG A 220 -6.64 9.45 -1.89
CA ARG A 220 -6.81 9.22 -3.32
C ARG A 220 -5.50 8.68 -3.92
N LEU A 221 -5.62 7.64 -4.74
CA LEU A 221 -4.51 7.01 -5.44
C LEU A 221 -3.78 8.04 -6.31
N PRO A 222 -2.46 8.23 -6.12
CA PRO A 222 -1.67 9.27 -6.77
C PRO A 222 -1.27 8.90 -8.21
N PHE A 223 -2.20 8.31 -8.95
CA PHE A 223 -2.03 7.91 -10.34
C PHE A 223 -3.06 8.60 -11.21
N PHE A 224 -2.70 8.89 -12.46
CA PHE A 224 -3.66 9.38 -13.45
C PHE A 224 -4.70 8.31 -13.78
N GLU A 225 -5.85 8.75 -14.25
CA GLU A 225 -6.89 7.84 -14.73
C GLU A 225 -6.41 7.02 -15.94
N ASN A 226 -6.92 5.80 -16.08
CA ASN A 226 -6.63 4.91 -17.20
C ASN A 226 -5.12 4.66 -17.43
N THR A 227 -4.36 4.43 -16.35
CA THR A 227 -2.90 4.18 -16.43
C THR A 227 -2.45 2.80 -15.97
N MET A 228 -3.29 2.05 -15.25
CA MET A 228 -2.96 0.74 -14.71
C MET A 228 -3.61 -0.39 -15.53
N ASP A 229 -2.88 -1.47 -15.77
CA ASP A 229 -3.42 -2.67 -16.43
C ASP A 229 -4.04 -3.64 -15.43
N ILE A 230 -3.53 -3.67 -14.19
CA ILE A 230 -4.04 -4.47 -13.09
C ILE A 230 -3.96 -3.71 -11.76
N VAL A 231 -4.98 -3.85 -10.92
CA VAL A 231 -4.94 -3.48 -9.51
C VAL A 231 -5.22 -4.74 -8.71
N HIS A 232 -4.33 -5.07 -7.79
CA HIS A 232 -4.47 -6.15 -6.83
C HIS A 232 -4.69 -5.55 -5.44
N SER A 233 -5.48 -6.22 -4.62
CA SER A 233 -5.63 -5.89 -3.20
C SER A 233 -5.86 -7.15 -2.41
N MET A 234 -5.14 -7.28 -1.29
CA MET A 234 -5.34 -8.36 -0.33
C MET A 234 -5.29 -7.82 1.10
N HIS A 235 -6.16 -8.34 1.96
CA HIS A 235 -6.27 -8.05 3.41
C HIS A 235 -6.61 -6.60 3.82
N VAL A 236 -6.09 -5.58 3.11
CA VAL A 236 -6.33 -4.17 3.44
C VAL A 236 -7.74 -3.73 3.10
N LEU A 237 -8.25 -4.04 1.90
CA LEU A 237 -9.66 -3.79 1.58
C LEU A 237 -10.52 -4.88 2.23
N SER A 238 -11.30 -4.49 3.24
CA SER A 238 -12.09 -5.38 4.08
C SER A 238 -13.17 -4.59 4.85
N ASN A 239 -14.02 -5.27 5.61
CA ASN A 239 -15.16 -4.68 6.31
C ASN A 239 -14.83 -3.70 7.46
N TRP A 240 -13.55 -3.51 7.80
CA TRP A 240 -13.14 -2.48 8.76
C TRP A 240 -13.21 -1.07 8.17
N ILE A 241 -13.15 -0.95 6.84
CA ILE A 241 -13.30 0.32 6.13
C ILE A 241 -14.79 0.69 6.11
N PRO A 242 -15.18 1.92 6.51
CA PRO A 242 -16.56 2.38 6.41
C PRO A 242 -17.10 2.26 4.98
N ASP A 243 -18.33 1.77 4.82
CA ASP A 243 -18.91 1.42 3.52
C ASP A 243 -18.81 2.53 2.47
N ALA A 244 -19.12 3.78 2.83
CA ALA A 244 -19.03 4.92 1.90
C ALA A 244 -17.59 5.19 1.44
N MET A 245 -16.62 5.03 2.35
CA MET A 245 -15.20 5.20 2.05
C MET A 245 -14.69 4.09 1.14
N LEU A 246 -15.09 2.84 1.41
CA LEU A 246 -14.77 1.70 0.56
C LEU A 246 -15.34 1.92 -0.85
N GLU A 247 -16.58 2.39 -0.97
CA GLU A 247 -17.19 2.69 -2.27
C GLU A 247 -16.38 3.76 -3.03
N PHE A 248 -15.94 4.85 -2.37
CA PHE A 248 -15.02 5.82 -2.98
C PHE A 248 -13.70 5.18 -3.45
N THR A 249 -13.11 4.29 -2.64
CA THR A 249 -11.89 3.56 -3.03
C THR A 249 -12.12 2.70 -4.27
N LEU A 250 -13.27 2.02 -4.38
CA LEU A 250 -13.61 1.21 -5.55
C LEU A 250 -13.74 2.06 -6.82
N TYR A 251 -14.36 3.25 -6.73
CA TYR A 251 -14.40 4.20 -7.84
C TYR A 251 -13.01 4.75 -8.20
N ASP A 252 -12.14 4.92 -7.21
CA ASP A 252 -10.77 5.39 -7.46
C ASP A 252 -9.91 4.30 -8.14
N ILE A 253 -10.11 3.03 -7.78
CA ILE A 253 -9.55 1.86 -8.48
C ILE A 253 -10.07 1.81 -9.92
N TYR A 254 -11.39 1.97 -10.11
CA TYR A 254 -12.00 2.05 -11.45
C TYR A 254 -11.40 3.19 -12.27
N ARG A 255 -11.16 4.34 -11.66
CA ARG A 255 -10.55 5.50 -12.32
C ARG A 255 -9.14 5.18 -12.83
N VAL A 256 -8.26 4.61 -12.02
CA VAL A 256 -6.86 4.36 -12.41
C VAL A 256 -6.69 3.22 -13.40
N LEU A 257 -7.62 2.25 -13.43
CA LEU A 257 -7.59 1.15 -14.39
C LEU A 257 -7.88 1.62 -15.81
N ARG A 258 -7.14 1.08 -16.78
CA ARG A 258 -7.41 1.23 -18.22
C ARG A 258 -8.72 0.51 -18.62
N PRO A 259 -9.35 0.91 -19.73
CA PRO A 259 -10.39 0.09 -20.36
C PRO A 259 -9.88 -1.33 -20.62
N GLY A 260 -10.58 -2.35 -20.11
CA GLY A 260 -10.14 -3.74 -20.12
C GLY A 260 -9.10 -4.12 -19.06
N GLY A 261 -8.75 -3.20 -18.15
CA GLY A 261 -7.88 -3.46 -17.00
C GLY A 261 -8.56 -4.36 -15.96
N LEU A 262 -7.74 -5.07 -15.17
CA LEU A 262 -8.20 -6.04 -14.19
C LEU A 262 -8.17 -5.46 -12.77
N PHE A 263 -9.26 -5.61 -12.03
CA PHE A 263 -9.25 -5.48 -10.57
C PHE A 263 -9.34 -6.88 -9.96
N TRP A 264 -8.27 -7.29 -9.28
CA TRP A 264 -8.20 -8.53 -8.52
C TRP A 264 -8.33 -8.21 -7.05
N LEU A 265 -9.48 -8.57 -6.49
CA LEU A 265 -9.74 -8.50 -5.07
C LEU A 265 -9.56 -9.88 -4.45
N ASP A 266 -8.55 -10.03 -3.60
CA ASP A 266 -8.15 -11.31 -3.01
C ASP A 266 -8.58 -11.42 -1.55
N HIS A 267 -9.34 -12.47 -1.23
CA HIS A 267 -9.78 -12.80 0.13
C HIS A 267 -10.34 -11.60 0.92
N PHE A 268 -11.30 -10.88 0.34
CA PHE A 268 -12.02 -9.81 1.05
C PHE A 268 -12.85 -10.40 2.18
N PHE A 269 -12.66 -9.90 3.40
CA PHE A 269 -13.38 -10.35 4.58
C PHE A 269 -14.66 -9.54 4.84
N CYS A 270 -15.75 -10.25 5.14
CA CYS A 270 -17.01 -9.66 5.57
C CYS A 270 -17.84 -10.61 6.44
N LEU A 271 -18.88 -10.09 7.09
CA LEU A 271 -19.93 -10.93 7.66
C LEU A 271 -20.84 -11.45 6.54
N GLY A 272 -21.38 -12.66 6.70
CA GLY A 272 -22.23 -13.30 5.69
C GLY A 272 -23.50 -12.50 5.36
N SER A 273 -24.04 -11.77 6.34
CA SER A 273 -25.17 -10.85 6.11
C SER A 273 -24.80 -9.70 5.17
N GLN A 274 -23.56 -9.21 5.23
CA GLN A 274 -23.09 -8.07 4.44
C GLN A 274 -22.74 -8.44 3.00
N LEU A 275 -22.38 -9.70 2.73
CA LEU A 275 -21.91 -10.13 1.41
C LEU A 275 -22.89 -9.74 0.30
N ASN A 276 -24.13 -10.23 0.38
CA ASN A 276 -25.15 -10.00 -0.65
C ASN A 276 -25.94 -8.71 -0.43
N GLN A 277 -25.99 -8.19 0.81
CA GLN A 277 -26.78 -6.99 1.13
C GLN A 277 -26.01 -5.69 0.91
N THR A 278 -24.68 -5.72 1.07
CA THR A 278 -23.81 -4.54 1.04
C THR A 278 -22.78 -4.64 -0.08
N TYR A 279 -21.90 -5.63 -0.05
CA TYR A 279 -20.67 -5.63 -0.86
C TYR A 279 -20.90 -6.03 -2.32
N VAL A 280 -21.75 -7.03 -2.61
CA VAL A 280 -22.11 -7.39 -3.99
C VAL A 280 -22.79 -6.20 -4.70
N PRO A 281 -23.85 -5.58 -4.15
CA PRO A 281 -24.46 -4.40 -4.76
C PRO A 281 -23.50 -3.22 -4.92
N MET A 282 -22.58 -3.00 -3.97
CA MET A 282 -21.56 -1.95 -4.04
C MET A 282 -20.61 -2.16 -5.22
N LEU A 283 -20.10 -3.39 -5.41
CA LEU A 283 -19.26 -3.72 -6.55
C LEU A 283 -20.02 -3.59 -7.88
N GLU A 284 -21.29 -3.98 -7.92
CA GLU A 284 -22.12 -3.83 -9.13
C GLU A 284 -22.33 -2.35 -9.51
N ARG A 285 -22.56 -1.46 -8.53
CA ARG A 285 -22.71 -0.01 -8.78
C ARG A 285 -21.48 0.62 -9.41
N THR A 286 -20.28 0.13 -9.09
CA THR A 286 -19.02 0.69 -9.63
C THR A 286 -18.85 0.45 -11.14
N GLY A 287 -19.61 -0.48 -11.73
CA GLY A 287 -19.62 -0.74 -13.17
C GLY A 287 -18.57 -1.74 -13.66
N PHE A 288 -17.88 -2.46 -12.77
CA PHE A 288 -17.00 -3.55 -13.18
C PHE A 288 -17.78 -4.74 -13.75
N LYS A 289 -17.22 -5.36 -14.80
CA LYS A 289 -17.68 -6.67 -15.29
C LYS A 289 -17.04 -7.78 -14.45
N LYS A 290 -17.85 -8.65 -13.88
CA LYS A 290 -17.39 -9.83 -13.15
C LYS A 290 -16.84 -10.88 -14.12
N LEU A 291 -15.56 -11.24 -13.99
CA LEU A 291 -14.93 -12.34 -14.74
C LEU A 291 -14.91 -13.63 -13.92
N ARG A 292 -14.61 -13.51 -12.62
CA ARG A 292 -14.61 -14.63 -11.69
C ARG A 292 -15.06 -14.17 -10.31
N TRP A 293 -15.75 -15.05 -9.59
CA TRP A 293 -16.25 -14.80 -8.25
C TRP A 293 -16.33 -16.11 -7.47
N ASN A 294 -15.68 -16.13 -6.31
CA ASN A 294 -15.71 -17.26 -5.40
C ASN A 294 -15.93 -16.72 -3.98
N ALA A 295 -16.79 -17.37 -3.20
CA ALA A 295 -17.04 -17.02 -1.80
C ALA A 295 -17.01 -18.29 -0.95
N GLY A 296 -16.48 -18.20 0.26
CA GLY A 296 -16.38 -19.32 1.19
C GLY A 296 -16.44 -18.86 2.63
N MET A 297 -16.98 -19.70 3.51
CA MET A 297 -16.99 -19.41 4.94
C MET A 297 -15.57 -19.43 5.50
N LYS A 298 -15.28 -18.47 6.36
CA LYS A 298 -14.06 -18.40 7.15
C LYS A 298 -14.26 -19.23 8.42
N LEU A 299 -13.56 -20.37 8.50
CA LEU A 299 -13.80 -21.41 9.52
C LEU A 299 -12.87 -21.31 10.75
N ASP A 300 -11.82 -20.48 10.68
CA ASP A 300 -10.75 -20.36 11.70
C ASP A 300 -11.25 -19.96 13.09
N ARG A 301 -12.34 -19.17 13.18
CA ARG A 301 -12.95 -18.71 14.45
C ARG A 301 -14.29 -19.40 14.77
N GLY A 302 -14.62 -20.46 14.04
CA GLY A 302 -15.83 -21.25 14.21
C GLY A 302 -17.01 -20.78 13.36
N ILE A 303 -17.81 -21.73 12.89
CA ILE A 303 -18.93 -21.54 11.94
C ILE A 303 -19.97 -20.53 12.45
N ASN A 304 -20.18 -20.47 13.76
CA ASN A 304 -21.18 -19.60 14.40
C ASN A 304 -20.92 -18.10 14.22
N LYS A 305 -19.71 -17.70 13.84
CA LYS A 305 -19.37 -16.28 13.59
C LYS A 305 -19.91 -15.77 12.25
N ASN A 306 -20.31 -16.68 11.34
CA ASN A 306 -20.78 -16.35 10.00
C ASN A 306 -19.85 -15.36 9.28
N GLU A 307 -18.54 -15.58 9.42
CA GLU A 307 -17.48 -14.83 8.75
C GLU A 307 -17.23 -15.44 7.36
N TRP A 308 -17.02 -14.60 6.35
CA TRP A 308 -16.83 -15.02 4.97
C TRP A 308 -15.62 -14.35 4.36
N TYR A 309 -15.00 -15.07 3.42
CA TYR A 309 -14.11 -14.50 2.43
C TYR A 309 -14.76 -14.58 1.06
N PHE A 310 -14.51 -13.58 0.22
CA PHE A 310 -14.70 -13.72 -1.21
C PHE A 310 -13.51 -13.19 -1.98
N SER A 311 -13.21 -13.85 -3.10
CA SER A 311 -12.24 -13.40 -4.09
C SER A 311 -12.97 -13.11 -5.39
N ALA A 312 -12.57 -12.05 -6.05
CA ALA A 312 -13.19 -11.60 -7.29
C ALA A 312 -12.15 -11.11 -8.28
N LEU A 313 -12.31 -11.54 -9.53
CA LEU A 313 -11.62 -10.95 -10.66
C LEU A 313 -12.63 -10.15 -11.47
N LEU A 314 -12.37 -8.86 -11.57
CA LEU A 314 -13.26 -7.86 -12.14
C LEU A 314 -12.53 -7.17 -13.30
N GLU A 315 -13.25 -6.77 -14.33
CA GLU A 315 -12.72 -6.09 -15.50
C GLU A 315 -13.42 -4.73 -15.69
N LYS A 316 -12.63 -3.68 -15.91
CA LYS A 316 -13.18 -2.40 -16.35
C LYS A 316 -13.68 -2.53 -17.79
N PRO A 317 -14.95 -2.20 -18.12
CA PRO A 317 -15.47 -2.25 -19.49
C PRO A 317 -14.64 -1.42 -20.47
N ARG A 318 -14.65 -1.79 -21.76
CA ARG A 318 -13.91 -1.11 -22.84
C ARG A 318 -14.67 0.04 -23.52
N ILE A 319 -15.91 0.30 -23.08
CA ILE A 319 -16.89 1.16 -23.75
C ILE A 319 -16.53 2.62 -23.55
#